data_AF-A0A9D1UFR4-F1
#
_entry.id   AF-A0A9D1UFR4-F1
#
_cell.length_a   1.000
_cell.length_b   1.000
_cell.length_c   1.000
_cell.angle_alpha   90.00
_cell.angle_beta   90.00
_cell.angle_gamma   90.00
#
_symmetry.space_group_name_H-M   'P 1'
#
loop_
_entity.id
_entity.type
_entity.pdbx_description
1 polymer ?
#
loop_
_entity_poly.entity_id
_entity_poly.type
_entity_poly.pdbx_seq_one_letter_code
_entity_poly.pdbx_strand_id
1 'polypeptide(L)' 'MAVKLNPDKEVVKTIKEGLKRTGGYCPCRIQRTEDFKCVCKEFREQIADPDFEGFCHCMLYYKSKDKEGKNGNHQSDKK' A
#
# COMPACT_ATOMS: atom_id res chain seq x y z
N MET A 1 -1.88 -8.04 -11.15
CA MET A 1 -2.04 -7.39 -9.84
C MET A 1 -1.62 -5.95 -9.98
N ALA A 2 -2.35 -4.98 -9.41
CA ALA A 2 -2.01 -3.56 -9.54
C ALA A 2 -1.64 -2.95 -8.18
N VAL A 3 -0.60 -2.11 -8.16
CA VAL A 3 -0.29 -1.22 -7.03
C VAL A 3 -0.73 0.19 -7.39
N LYS A 4 -1.58 0.79 -6.57
CA LYS A 4 -2.12 2.14 -6.76
C LYS A 4 -1.81 3.00 -5.55
N LEU A 5 -1.82 4.32 -5.74
CA LEU A 5 -1.80 5.26 -4.62
C LEU A 5 -3.13 5.16 -3.84
N ASN A 6 -3.07 5.56 -2.58
CA ASN A 6 -4.27 5.76 -1.77
C ASN A 6 -5.23 6.74 -2.47
N PRO A 7 -6.54 6.43 -2.55
CA PRO A 7 -7.54 7.33 -3.12
C PRO A 7 -7.66 8.67 -2.36
N ASP A 8 -7.33 8.69 -1.06
CA ASP A 8 -7.27 9.91 -0.28
C ASP A 8 -6.03 10.75 -0.66
N LYS A 9 -6.29 11.87 -1.33
CA LYS A 9 -5.25 12.78 -1.82
C LYS A 9 -4.50 13.48 -0.69
N GLU A 10 -5.13 13.74 0.45
CA GLU A 10 -4.47 14.38 1.58
C GLU A 10 -3.47 13.43 2.22
N VAL A 11 -3.84 12.14 2.39
CA VAL A 11 -2.90 11.11 2.84
C VAL A 11 -1.71 11.00 1.89
N VAL A 12 -1.96 10.90 0.58
CA VAL A 12 -0.89 10.83 -0.43
C VAL A 12 0.04 12.04 -0.33
N LYS A 13 -0.53 13.25 -0.19
CA LYS A 13 0.23 14.49 -0.07
C LYS A 13 1.11 14.49 1.19
N THR A 14 0.52 14.21 2.36
CA THR A 14 1.25 14.19 3.63
C THR A 14 2.40 13.18 3.61
N ILE A 15 2.18 11.97 3.07
CA ILE A 15 3.25 10.96 3.01
C ILE A 15 4.33 11.35 2.00
N LYS A 16 3.97 11.91 0.83
CA LYS A 16 4.95 12.40 -0.14
C LYS A 16 5.81 13.55 0.41
N GLU A 17 5.21 14.47 1.16
CA GLU A 17 5.96 15.51 1.88
C GLU A 17 6.89 14.90 2.93
N GLY A 18 6.40 13.90 3.69
CA GLY A 18 7.21 13.10 4.59
C GLY A 18 8.43 12.49 3.89
N LEU A 19 8.22 11.82 2.76
CA LEU A 19 9.28 11.22 1.94
C LEU A 19 10.32 12.25 1.47
N LYS A 20 9.89 13.45 1.06
CA LYS A 20 10.82 14.53 0.69
C LYS A 20 11.68 14.95 1.88
N ARG A 21 11.07 15.17 3.05
CA ARG A 21 11.78 15.59 4.28
C ARG A 21 12.77 14.54 4.78
N THR A 22 12.47 13.26 4.58
CA THR A 22 13.33 12.16 5.02
C THR A 22 14.38 11.75 3.99
N GLY A 23 14.44 12.36 2.80
CA GLY A 23 15.37 11.96 1.75
C GLY A 23 14.99 10.64 1.06
N GLY A 24 13.70 10.32 1.01
CA GLY A 24 13.15 9.13 0.33
C GLY A 24 12.93 7.91 1.25
N TYR A 25 13.26 8.00 2.53
CA TYR A 25 13.00 6.94 3.52
C TYR A 25 11.58 7.02 4.10
N CYS A 26 10.93 5.90 4.44
CA CYS A 26 9.54 5.92 4.94
C CYS A 26 9.40 6.89 6.12
N PRO A 27 8.48 7.86 6.06
CA PRO A 27 8.24 8.75 7.19
C PRO A 27 7.70 8.01 8.42
N CYS A 28 7.22 6.78 8.25
CA CYS A 28 6.75 5.89 9.29
C CYS A 28 7.86 5.16 10.08
N ARG A 29 9.13 5.32 9.69
CA ARG A 29 10.28 4.65 10.33
C ARG A 29 11.34 5.69 10.73
N ILE A 30 11.97 5.48 11.88
CA ILE A 30 13.03 6.36 12.40
C ILE A 30 14.36 6.07 11.70
N GLN A 31 14.69 4.78 11.52
CA GLN A 31 15.94 4.34 10.92
C GLN A 31 16.01 4.69 9.42
N ARG A 32 17.19 5.11 8.96
CA ARG A 32 17.50 5.46 7.57
C ARG A 32 18.39 4.40 6.93
N THR A 33 17.83 3.20 6.82
CA THR A 33 18.48 2.05 6.16
C THR A 33 17.82 1.78 4.80
N GLU A 34 18.51 1.07 3.92
CA GLU A 34 17.98 0.77 2.57
C GLU A 34 16.66 -0.01 2.60
N ASP A 35 16.43 -0.81 3.64
CA ASP A 35 15.16 -1.52 3.87
C ASP A 35 13.97 -0.56 4.02
N PHE A 36 14.19 0.66 4.50
CA PHE A 36 13.15 1.66 4.70
C PHE A 36 13.08 2.71 3.58
N LYS A 37 13.92 2.61 2.55
CA LYS A 37 13.82 3.49 1.38
C LYS A 37 12.53 3.17 0.61
N CYS A 38 11.68 4.16 0.39
CA CYS A 38 10.38 3.95 -0.25
C CYS A 38 10.57 3.58 -1.73
N VAL A 39 9.91 2.54 -2.26
CA VAL A 39 9.00 1.59 -1.60
C VAL A 39 9.79 0.67 -0.66
N CYS A 40 9.44 0.57 0.63
CA CYS A 40 10.24 -0.18 1.60
C CYS A 40 10.24 -1.70 1.34
N LYS A 41 11.26 -2.40 1.85
CA LYS A 41 11.42 -3.85 1.72
C LYS A 41 10.19 -4.62 2.19
N GLU A 42 9.63 -4.25 3.36
CA GLU A 42 8.40 -4.85 3.90
C GLU A 42 7.26 -4.83 2.88
N PHE A 43 6.98 -3.69 2.25
CA PHE A 43 5.92 -3.63 1.24
C PHE A 43 6.32 -4.34 -0.06
N ARG A 44 7.60 -4.34 -0.44
CA ARG A 44 8.09 -5.12 -1.61
C ARG A 44 7.88 -6.63 -1.42
N GLU A 45 8.06 -7.12 -0.20
CA GLU A 45 7.81 -8.52 0.15
C GLU A 45 6.31 -8.83 0.16
N GLN A 46 5.49 -7.94 0.72
CA GLN A 46 4.02 -8.07 0.66
C GLN A 46 3.50 -8.08 -0.77
N ILE A 47 3.97 -7.20 -1.67
CA ILE A 47 3.50 -7.20 -3.07
C ILE A 47 3.97 -8.43 -3.87
N ALA A 48 4.99 -9.14 -3.40
CA ALA A 48 5.49 -10.38 -3.99
C ALA A 48 4.64 -11.59 -3.60
N ASP A 49 3.92 -11.50 -2.47
CA ASP A 49 2.90 -12.47 -2.10
C ASP A 49 1.65 -12.31 -3.02
N PRO A 50 1.32 -13.30 -3.87
CA PRO A 50 0.13 -13.25 -4.71
C PRO A 50 -1.17 -13.21 -3.89
N ASP A 51 -1.12 -13.70 -2.65
CA ASP A 51 -2.22 -13.71 -1.70
C ASP A 51 -2.25 -12.49 -0.78
N PHE A 52 -1.47 -11.45 -1.08
CA PHE A 52 -1.59 -10.18 -0.39
C PHE A 52 -2.54 -9.22 -1.14
N GLU A 53 -3.53 -8.71 -0.40
CA GLU A 53 -4.34 -7.55 -0.77
C GLU A 53 -4.34 -6.58 0.41
N GLY A 54 -3.99 -5.32 0.17
CA GLY A 54 -4.01 -4.34 1.24
C GLY A 54 -3.08 -3.14 1.05
N PHE A 55 -3.08 -2.30 2.07
CA PHE A 55 -2.23 -1.11 2.14
C PHE A 55 -0.85 -1.44 2.71
N CYS A 56 0.15 -0.66 2.29
CA CYS A 56 1.39 -0.55 3.06
C CYS A 56 1.12 0.13 4.41
N HIS A 57 2.02 -0.04 5.39
CA HIS A 57 1.85 0.51 6.75
C HIS A 57 1.58 2.03 6.80
N CYS A 58 2.24 2.81 5.93
CA CYS A 58 2.04 4.26 5.88
C CYS A 58 0.85 4.70 5.01
N MET A 59 0.05 3.74 4.53
CA MET A 59 -1.13 3.94 3.68
C MET A 59 -0.87 4.72 2.39
N LEU A 60 0.36 4.74 1.86
CA LEU A 60 0.64 5.41 0.59
C LEU A 60 0.17 4.57 -0.62
N TYR A 61 0.38 3.26 -0.55
CA TYR A 61 0.12 2.34 -1.65
C TYR A 61 -0.87 1.26 -1.23
N TYR A 62 -1.76 0.89 -2.16
CA TYR A 62 -2.68 -0.24 -2.07
C TYR A 62 -2.35 -1.25 -3.17
N LYS A 63 -2.20 -2.52 -2.81
CA LYS A 63 -2.08 -3.65 -3.72
C LYS A 63 -3.44 -4.33 -3.85
N SER A 64 -3.95 -4.45 -5.07
CA SER A 64 -5.13 -5.29 -5.36
C SER A 64 -4.72 -6.68 -5.82
N LYS A 65 -5.41 -7.70 -5.33
CA LYS A 65 -5.39 -9.04 -5.94
C LYS A 65 -6.08 -8.99 -7.30
N ASP A 66 -5.60 -9.80 -8.23
CA ASP A 66 -6.41 -10.08 -9.42
C ASP A 66 -7.54 -11.01 -8.99
N LYS A 67 -8.79 -10.63 -9.29
CA LYS A 67 -9.91 -11.55 -9.08
C LYS A 67 -9.82 -12.66 -10.12
N GLU A 68 -9.13 -13.76 -9.82
CA GLU A 68 -9.45 -15.01 -10.50
C GLU A 68 -10.90 -15.36 -10.16
N GLY A 69 -11.69 -15.64 -11.20
CA GLY A 69 -13.15 -15.54 -11.18
C GLY A 69 -13.82 -16.27 -10.01
N LYS A 70 -14.43 -15.50 -9.10
CA LYS A 70 -15.50 -15.99 -8.24
C LYS A 70 -16.83 -15.47 -8.79
N ASN A 71 -17.43 -16.27 -9.67
CA ASN A 71 -18.90 -16.32 -9.79
C ASN A 71 -19.43 -16.76 -8.43
N GLY A 72 -19.98 -15.81 -7.68
CA GLY A 72 -20.54 -16.05 -6.35
C GLY A 72 -21.50 -14.92 -6.03
N ASN A 73 -22.77 -15.18 -6.34
CA ASN A 73 -23.92 -14.31 -6.11
C ASN A 73 -23.91 -13.78 -4.67
N HIS A 74 -23.70 -12.49 -4.45
CA HIS A 74 -23.89 -11.85 -3.14
C HIS A 74 -25.16 -11.00 -3.22
N GLN A 75 -26.28 -11.68 -3.00
CA GLN A 75 -27.56 -11.06 -2.71
C GLN A 75 -27.42 -10.39 -1.34
N SER A 76 -27.25 -9.08 -1.32
CA SER A 76 -27.31 -8.30 -0.09
C SER A 76 -28.77 -8.19 0.31
N ASP A 77 -29.20 -9.09 1.18
CA ASP A 77 -30.41 -8.93 1.96
C ASP A 77 -30.34 -7.62 2.75
N LYS A 78 -31.22 -6.70 2.36
CA LYS A 78 -31.64 -5.57 3.19
C LYS A 78 -32.24 -6.15 4.48
N LYS A 79 -31.76 -5.66 5.62
CA LYS A 79 -32.58 -5.60 6.82
C LYS A 79 -32.29 -4.34 7.59
#